data_AF-A0AAU6JFL2-F1
#
_entry.id   AF-A0AAU6JFL2-F1
#
_cell.length_a   1.000
_cell.length_b   1.000
_cell.length_c   1.000
_cell.angle_alpha   90.00
_cell.angle_beta   90.00
_cell.angle_gamma   90.00
#
_symmetry.space_group_name_H-M   'P 1'
#
loop_
_entity.id
_entity.type
_entity.pdbx_description
1 polymer ?
#
loop_
_entity_poly.entity_id
_entity_poly.type
_entity_poly.pdbx_seq_one_letter_code
_entity_poly.pdbx_strand_id
1 'polypeptide(L)'
;MAFQAGGQRPAPRPVPEGPEAQAYLRDYATLLEAVTFPSVVLDHRWDVVLSNTAFETLFRGVGPHPTAMPGDNFLRFVLFHPDAGTVLGEHEASWCLPMLAYFAAAVELHAQDRGLQSIRRDIAQDPIMEAAYRQGLPHWIRAVGAEAFQHDGAVRPLLHPDPRWGATECRIVGETPKSLEDMGYTRLTLVLRETRRPADAPRGPRRPRRSASHLSVVPAPEA
;
A
#
# COMPACT_ATOMS: atom_id res chain seq x y z
N MET A 1 12.82 13.95 -19.37
CA MET A 1 11.42 14.19 -19.75
C MET A 1 10.74 14.85 -18.56
N ALA A 2 10.13 16.02 -18.75
CA ALA A 2 9.58 16.84 -17.69
C ALA A 2 8.12 16.45 -17.44
N PHE A 3 7.81 16.00 -16.22
CA PHE A 3 6.43 15.83 -15.77
C PHE A 3 5.80 17.22 -15.63
N GLN A 4 4.94 17.60 -16.57
CA GLN A 4 4.02 18.72 -16.37
C GLN A 4 2.91 18.24 -15.43
N ALA A 5 3.19 18.27 -14.13
CA ALA A 5 2.17 18.15 -13.11
C ALA A 5 1.37 19.46 -13.10
N GLY A 6 0.22 19.47 -13.77
CA GLY A 6 -0.83 20.44 -13.48
C GLY A 6 -1.20 20.26 -12.01
N GLY A 7 -0.72 21.16 -11.16
CA GLY A 7 -0.90 21.10 -9.71
C GLY A 7 -2.37 21.19 -9.34
N GLN A 8 -3.07 20.05 -9.34
CA GLN A 8 -4.31 19.93 -8.61
C GLN A 8 -3.97 20.03 -7.13
N ARG A 9 -4.56 21.02 -6.46
CA ARG A 9 -4.52 21.09 -5.00
C ARG A 9 -5.03 19.76 -4.42
N PRO A 10 -4.44 19.27 -3.32
CA PRO A 10 -5.01 18.15 -2.58
C PRO A 10 -6.50 18.41 -2.36
N ALA A 11 -7.34 17.39 -2.56
CA ALA A 11 -8.76 17.49 -2.25
C ALA A 11 -8.91 17.90 -0.77
N PRO A 12 -9.96 18.67 -0.41
CA PRO A 12 -10.23 18.98 0.99
C PRO A 12 -10.30 17.68 1.78
N ARG A 13 -9.58 17.62 2.91
CA ARG A 13 -9.63 16.45 3.80
C ARG A 13 -11.09 16.15 4.17
N PRO A 14 -11.51 14.88 4.20
CA PRO A 14 -12.85 14.52 4.65
C PRO A 14 -13.05 15.08 6.06
N VAL A 15 -13.97 16.04 6.18
CA VAL A 15 -14.38 16.58 7.48
C VAL A 15 -15.59 15.76 7.93
N PRO A 16 -15.57 15.19 9.14
CA PRO A 16 -16.71 14.43 9.65
C PRO A 16 -17.94 15.32 9.75
N GLU A 17 -19.08 14.81 9.30
CA GLU A 17 -20.36 15.50 9.35
C GLU A 17 -20.86 15.56 10.80
N GLY A 18 -20.50 16.65 11.49
CA GLY A 18 -21.12 17.03 12.77
C GLY A 18 -20.18 17.05 13.99
N PRO A 19 -20.53 17.82 15.04
CA PRO A 19 -19.69 17.96 16.24
C PRO A 19 -19.43 16.66 17.00
N GLU A 20 -20.39 15.73 17.02
CA GLU A 20 -20.28 14.43 17.71
C GLU A 20 -19.29 13.51 17.01
N ALA A 21 -19.36 13.41 15.68
CA ALA A 21 -18.41 12.64 14.88
C ALA A 21 -16.96 13.15 15.09
N GLN A 22 -16.78 14.47 15.15
CA GLN A 22 -15.47 15.07 15.45
C GLN A 22 -15.00 14.78 16.88
N ALA A 23 -15.89 14.79 17.87
CA ALA A 23 -15.56 14.43 19.24
C ALA A 23 -15.11 12.97 19.32
N TYR A 24 -15.86 12.07 18.71
CA TYR A 24 -15.50 10.65 18.63
C TYR A 24 -14.13 10.45 17.98
N LEU A 25 -13.84 11.12 16.85
CA LEU A 25 -12.53 10.97 16.21
C LEU A 25 -11.38 11.54 17.04
N ARG A 26 -11.59 12.57 17.85
CA ARG A 26 -10.56 13.05 18.79
C ARG A 26 -10.25 12.00 19.86
N ASP A 27 -11.27 11.36 20.41
CA ASP A 27 -11.08 10.29 21.39
C ASP A 27 -10.46 9.06 20.73
N TYR A 28 -10.90 8.73 19.51
CA TYR A 28 -10.34 7.64 18.73
C TYR A 28 -8.88 7.87 18.33
N ALA A 29 -8.48 9.11 18.05
CA ALA A 29 -7.07 9.45 17.80
C ALA A 29 -6.19 9.15 19.03
N THR A 30 -6.69 9.39 20.24
CA THR A 30 -5.99 9.02 21.48
C THR A 30 -5.81 7.51 21.60
N LEU A 31 -6.85 6.72 21.25
CA LEU A 31 -6.76 5.26 21.21
C LEU A 31 -5.78 4.78 20.13
N LEU A 32 -5.84 5.37 18.93
CA LEU A 32 -4.99 5.03 17.80
C LEU A 32 -3.50 5.25 18.12
N GLU A 33 -3.19 6.32 18.84
CA GLU A 33 -1.84 6.66 19.27
C GLU A 33 -1.25 5.66 20.28
N ALA A 34 -2.10 5.00 21.08
CA ALA A 34 -1.66 3.95 22.00
C ALA A 34 -1.21 2.66 21.28
N VAL A 35 -1.56 2.49 19.99
CA VAL A 35 -1.16 1.32 19.20
C VAL A 35 0.29 1.48 18.76
N THR A 36 1.15 0.53 19.13
CA THR A 36 2.60 0.58 18.84
C THR A 36 2.95 0.32 17.38
N PHE A 37 2.03 -0.23 16.60
CA PHE A 37 2.22 -0.55 15.19
C PHE A 37 1.70 0.58 14.29
N PRO A 38 2.31 0.80 13.11
CA PRO A 38 1.82 1.75 12.12
C PRO A 38 0.33 1.55 11.85
N SER A 39 -0.48 2.55 12.17
CA SER A 39 -1.93 2.49 12.07
C SER A 39 -2.50 3.75 11.45
N VAL A 40 -3.49 3.56 10.58
CA VAL A 40 -4.13 4.63 9.81
C VAL A 40 -5.63 4.37 9.71
N VAL A 41 -6.42 5.43 9.75
CA VAL A 41 -7.86 5.42 9.46
C VAL A 41 -8.07 6.07 8.11
N LEU A 42 -8.77 5.36 7.23
CA LEU A 42 -9.00 5.74 5.85
C LEU A 42 -10.51 5.85 5.59
N ASP A 43 -10.91 6.73 4.68
CA ASP A 43 -12.26 6.69 4.10
C ASP A 43 -12.36 5.69 2.93
N HIS A 44 -13.53 5.60 2.30
CA HIS A 44 -13.77 4.71 1.15
C HIS A 44 -12.98 5.08 -0.12
N ARG A 45 -12.30 6.23 -0.14
CA ARG A 45 -11.40 6.69 -1.21
C ARG A 45 -9.94 6.56 -0.83
N TRP A 46 -9.65 5.93 0.32
CA TRP A 46 -8.32 5.85 0.92
C TRP A 46 -7.72 7.20 1.29
N ASP A 47 -8.53 8.25 1.43
CA ASP A 47 -8.09 9.50 2.03
C ASP A 47 -7.82 9.27 3.52
N VAL A 48 -6.70 9.78 4.02
CA VAL A 48 -6.28 9.58 5.41
C VAL A 48 -7.06 10.53 6.31
N VAL A 49 -7.81 9.93 7.26
CA VAL A 49 -8.58 10.64 8.27
C VAL A 49 -7.74 10.84 9.54
N LEU A 50 -7.07 9.78 10.00
CA LEU A 50 -6.17 9.78 11.17
C LEU A 50 -4.99 8.86 10.92
N SER A 51 -3.83 9.18 11.50
CA SER A 51 -2.66 8.30 11.56
C SER A 51 -2.01 8.43 12.94
N ASN A 52 -1.35 7.38 13.41
CA ASN A 52 -0.51 7.47 14.61
C ASN A 52 0.94 7.83 14.27
N THR A 53 1.72 8.18 15.30
CA THR A 53 3.16 8.48 15.16
C THR A 53 3.96 7.32 14.56
N ALA A 54 3.55 6.07 14.81
CA ALA A 54 4.23 4.90 14.23
C ALA A 54 4.07 4.85 12.69
N PHE A 55 2.90 5.22 12.16
CA PHE A 55 2.66 5.34 10.74
C PHE A 55 3.47 6.49 10.12
N GLU A 56 3.44 7.66 10.75
CA GLU A 56 4.26 8.80 10.31
C GLU A 56 5.76 8.47 10.30
N THR A 57 6.23 7.74 11.32
CA THR A 57 7.61 7.29 11.42
C THR A 57 7.98 6.31 10.31
N LEU A 58 7.08 5.38 9.96
CA LEU A 58 7.29 4.43 8.88
C LEU A 58 7.51 5.14 7.53
N PHE A 59 6.75 6.21 7.27
CA PHE A 59 6.80 6.95 6.01
C PHE A 59 7.65 8.22 6.05
N ARG A 60 8.39 8.48 7.14
CA ARG A 60 9.15 9.74 7.34
C ARG A 60 10.20 10.04 6.27
N GLY A 61 10.67 9.02 5.56
CA GLY A 61 11.69 9.13 4.51
C GLY A 61 11.11 9.46 3.14
N VAL A 62 9.79 9.46 2.98
CA VAL A 62 9.10 9.72 1.72
C VAL A 62 9.22 11.21 1.36
N GLY A 63 9.71 11.50 0.17
CA GLY A 63 9.82 12.86 -0.36
C GLY A 63 8.45 13.51 -0.57
N PRO A 64 8.38 14.85 -0.68
CA PRO A 64 7.12 15.54 -0.95
C PRO A 64 6.59 15.22 -2.35
N HIS A 65 5.29 14.97 -2.45
CA HIS A 65 4.56 14.77 -3.69
C HIS A 65 3.22 15.49 -3.65
N PRO A 66 2.77 16.14 -4.74
CA PRO A 66 1.60 17.02 -4.70
C PRO A 66 0.28 16.33 -4.37
N THR A 67 0.13 15.04 -4.69
CA THR A 67 -1.16 14.33 -4.59
C THR A 67 -1.08 12.89 -4.09
N ALA A 68 0.11 12.42 -3.68
CA ALA A 68 0.34 11.00 -3.38
C ALA A 68 1.11 10.82 -2.07
N MET A 69 0.98 11.77 -1.13
CA MET A 69 1.57 11.60 0.19
C MET A 69 0.85 10.48 0.94
N PRO A 70 1.58 9.61 1.66
CA PRO A 70 0.98 8.49 2.39
C PRO A 70 0.06 8.95 3.52
N GLY A 71 0.25 10.16 4.04
CA GLY A 71 -0.61 10.81 5.03
C GLY A 71 -1.77 11.63 4.45
N ASP A 72 -1.91 11.70 3.12
CA ASP A 72 -3.04 12.38 2.46
C ASP A 72 -3.97 11.36 1.81
N ASN A 73 -3.45 10.47 0.95
CA ASN A 73 -4.23 9.38 0.36
C ASN A 73 -3.35 8.14 0.15
N PHE A 74 -3.67 7.07 0.86
CA PHE A 74 -2.84 5.86 0.90
C PHE A 74 -2.85 5.11 -0.44
N LEU A 75 -3.99 5.03 -1.14
CA LEU A 75 -4.07 4.40 -2.46
C LEU A 75 -3.20 5.16 -3.46
N ARG A 76 -3.29 6.49 -3.50
CA ARG A 76 -2.48 7.31 -4.40
C ARG A 76 -1.00 7.18 -4.10
N PHE A 77 -0.62 7.09 -2.82
CA PHE A 77 0.76 6.78 -2.45
C PHE A 77 1.22 5.45 -3.06
N VAL A 78 0.44 4.38 -2.89
CA VAL A 78 0.80 3.07 -3.47
C VAL A 78 0.89 3.14 -4.99
N LEU A 79 -0.03 3.80 -5.68
CA LEU A 79 -0.10 3.75 -7.15
C LEU A 79 0.84 4.73 -7.86
N PHE A 80 1.11 5.90 -7.28
CA PHE A 80 1.71 7.02 -8.01
C PHE A 80 2.96 7.62 -7.37
N HIS A 81 3.25 7.32 -6.10
CA HIS A 81 4.40 7.93 -5.45
C HIS A 81 5.71 7.25 -5.87
N PRO A 82 6.73 7.97 -6.35
CA PRO A 82 7.99 7.37 -6.79
C PRO A 82 8.73 6.64 -5.66
N ASP A 83 8.62 7.13 -4.43
CA ASP A 83 9.24 6.50 -3.25
C ASP A 83 8.41 5.34 -2.65
N ALA A 84 7.28 4.95 -3.24
CA ALA A 84 6.43 3.89 -2.66
C ALA A 84 7.22 2.60 -2.41
N GLY A 85 8.06 2.19 -3.37
CA GLY A 85 8.94 1.02 -3.26
C GLY A 85 10.09 1.13 -2.26
N THR A 86 10.31 2.31 -1.67
CA THR A 86 11.29 2.48 -0.57
C THR A 86 10.75 2.03 0.79
N VAL A 87 9.43 1.91 0.91
CA VAL A 87 8.74 1.46 2.14
C VAL A 87 7.94 0.18 1.89
N LEU A 88 7.31 0.05 0.73
CA LEU A 88 6.48 -1.09 0.36
C LEU A 88 7.32 -2.09 -0.42
N GLY A 89 7.80 -3.15 0.26
CA GLY A 89 8.64 -4.18 -0.37
C GLY A 89 7.88 -4.90 -1.49
N GLU A 90 8.60 -5.39 -2.50
CA GLU A 90 8.01 -6.03 -3.70
C GLU A 90 6.80 -5.25 -4.25
N HIS A 91 6.94 -3.93 -4.29
CA HIS A 91 5.87 -2.95 -4.47
C HIS A 91 4.83 -3.33 -5.52
N GLU A 92 5.25 -3.69 -6.73
CA GLU A 92 4.33 -3.99 -7.83
C GLU A 92 3.42 -5.20 -7.54
N ALA A 93 4.03 -6.35 -7.22
CA ALA A 93 3.31 -7.61 -7.06
C ALA A 93 2.56 -7.69 -5.73
N SER A 94 3.16 -7.15 -4.67
CA SER A 94 2.65 -7.29 -3.30
C SER A 94 1.75 -6.14 -2.87
N TRP A 95 1.84 -4.95 -3.48
CA TRP A 95 1.04 -3.80 -3.07
C TRP A 95 0.22 -3.19 -4.20
N CYS A 96 0.84 -2.87 -5.34
CA CYS A 96 0.18 -2.16 -6.43
C CYS A 96 -0.99 -2.96 -7.02
N LEU A 97 -0.77 -4.21 -7.42
CA LEU A 97 -1.82 -5.05 -8.03
C LEU A 97 -2.99 -5.32 -7.07
N PRO A 98 -2.79 -5.70 -5.79
CA PRO A 98 -3.88 -5.79 -4.83
C PRO A 98 -4.65 -4.48 -4.66
N MET A 99 -3.95 -3.34 -4.53
CA MET A 99 -4.62 -2.03 -4.39
C MET A 99 -5.41 -1.64 -5.65
N LEU A 100 -4.92 -1.97 -6.85
CA LEU A 100 -5.66 -1.80 -8.09
C LEU A 100 -6.92 -2.68 -8.14
N ALA A 101 -6.86 -3.91 -7.63
CA ALA A 101 -8.01 -4.79 -7.52
C ALA A 101 -9.11 -4.18 -6.64
N TYR A 102 -8.72 -3.62 -5.49
CA TYR A 102 -9.64 -2.91 -4.61
C TYR A 102 -10.25 -1.69 -5.25
N PHE A 103 -9.42 -0.89 -5.88
CA PHE A 103 -9.86 0.30 -6.56
C PHE A 103 -10.89 -0.04 -7.64
N ALA A 104 -10.65 -1.10 -8.42
CA ALA A 104 -11.61 -1.56 -9.43
C ALA A 104 -12.96 -1.93 -8.80
N ALA A 105 -12.97 -2.71 -7.71
CA ALA A 105 -14.19 -3.07 -7.00
C ALA A 105 -14.92 -1.85 -6.42
N ALA A 106 -14.18 -0.89 -5.85
CA ALA A 106 -14.78 0.33 -5.30
C ALA A 106 -15.37 1.24 -6.38
N VAL A 107 -14.72 1.36 -7.54
CA VAL A 107 -15.26 2.12 -8.69
C VAL A 107 -16.53 1.47 -9.24
N GLU A 108 -16.61 0.14 -9.28
CA GLU A 108 -17.82 -0.58 -9.69
C GLU A 108 -18.97 -0.32 -8.71
N LEU A 109 -18.70 -0.41 -7.41
CA LEU A 109 -19.71 -0.18 -6.36
C LEU A 109 -20.16 1.29 -6.28
N HIS A 110 -19.25 2.23 -6.49
CA HIS A 110 -19.48 3.67 -6.32
C HIS A 110 -19.20 4.44 -7.62
N ALA A 111 -19.85 4.03 -8.72
CA ALA A 111 -19.58 4.56 -10.06
C ALA A 111 -19.67 6.08 -10.20
N GLN A 112 -20.51 6.75 -9.41
CA GLN A 112 -20.70 8.21 -9.46
C GLN A 112 -19.79 8.99 -8.50
N ASP A 113 -18.94 8.30 -7.72
CA ASP A 113 -18.03 8.94 -6.78
C ASP A 113 -16.95 9.74 -7.51
N ARG A 114 -16.99 11.06 -7.36
CA ARG A 114 -16.07 11.98 -8.07
C ARG A 114 -14.60 11.80 -7.69
N GLY A 115 -14.32 11.38 -6.46
CA GLY A 115 -12.96 11.15 -5.97
C GLY A 115 -12.35 9.89 -6.59
N LEU A 116 -13.09 8.78 -6.55
CA LEU A 116 -12.68 7.54 -7.22
C LEU A 116 -12.54 7.73 -8.73
N GLN A 117 -13.46 8.46 -9.36
CA GLN A 117 -13.35 8.80 -10.78
C GLN A 117 -12.15 9.71 -11.08
N SER A 118 -11.66 10.47 -10.11
CA SER A 118 -10.41 11.23 -10.27
C SER A 118 -9.19 10.31 -10.32
N ILE A 119 -9.09 9.38 -9.38
CA ILE A 119 -8.04 8.36 -9.38
C ILE A 119 -8.09 7.54 -10.68
N ARG A 120 -9.29 7.18 -11.17
CA ARG A 120 -9.45 6.46 -12.44
C ARG A 120 -8.88 7.24 -13.63
N ARG A 121 -9.07 8.57 -13.66
CA ARG A 121 -8.51 9.44 -14.71
C ARG A 121 -6.99 9.51 -14.62
N ASP A 122 -6.44 9.57 -13.42
CA ASP A 122 -4.98 9.59 -13.23
C ASP A 122 -4.35 8.27 -13.67
N ILE A 123 -4.99 7.12 -13.38
CA ILE A 123 -4.61 5.81 -13.95
C ILE A 123 -4.64 5.84 -15.48
N ALA A 124 -5.68 6.43 -16.09
CA ALA A 124 -5.82 6.50 -17.55
C ALA A 124 -4.75 7.36 -18.23
N GLN A 125 -4.15 8.31 -17.51
CA GLN A 125 -3.12 9.21 -18.04
C GLN A 125 -1.74 8.55 -18.13
N ASP A 126 -1.51 7.49 -17.35
CA ASP A 126 -0.30 6.67 -17.42
C ASP A 126 -0.55 5.42 -18.27
N PRO A 127 0.06 5.29 -19.47
CA PRO A 127 -0.16 4.14 -20.34
C PRO A 127 0.18 2.78 -19.71
N ILE A 128 1.19 2.74 -18.83
CA ILE A 128 1.60 1.52 -18.14
C ILE A 128 0.56 1.16 -17.09
N MET A 129 0.12 2.13 -16.30
CA MET A 129 -0.90 1.91 -15.27
C MET A 129 -2.27 1.57 -15.88
N GLU A 130 -2.67 2.21 -16.99
CA GLU A 130 -3.90 1.88 -17.71
C GLU A 130 -3.84 0.46 -18.29
N ALA A 131 -2.69 0.04 -18.83
CA ALA A 131 -2.50 -1.33 -19.31
C ALA A 131 -2.55 -2.34 -18.15
N ALA A 132 -1.89 -2.03 -17.02
CA ALA A 132 -1.97 -2.84 -15.81
C ALA A 132 -3.42 -2.96 -15.31
N TYR A 133 -4.18 -1.85 -15.27
CA TYR A 133 -5.57 -1.85 -14.83
C TYR A 133 -6.51 -2.61 -15.77
N ARG A 134 -6.44 -2.37 -17.09
CA ARG A 134 -7.39 -2.98 -18.04
C ARG A 134 -7.04 -4.41 -18.41
N GLN A 135 -5.77 -4.74 -18.51
CA GLN A 135 -5.30 -6.01 -19.09
C GLN A 135 -4.59 -6.87 -18.05
N GLY A 136 -3.70 -6.26 -17.25
CA GLY A 136 -2.92 -6.96 -16.24
C GLY A 136 -3.77 -7.48 -15.09
N LEU A 137 -4.64 -6.63 -14.53
CA LEU A 137 -5.43 -6.92 -13.35
C LEU A 137 -6.40 -8.10 -13.57
N PRO A 138 -7.17 -8.19 -14.67
CA PRO A 138 -8.00 -9.38 -14.92
C PRO A 138 -7.20 -10.69 -15.02
N HIS A 139 -5.98 -10.64 -15.59
CA HIS A 139 -5.12 -11.82 -15.66
C HIS A 139 -4.59 -12.20 -14.27
N TRP A 140 -4.14 -11.21 -13.51
CA TRP A 140 -3.67 -11.39 -12.14
C TRP A 140 -4.75 -12.00 -11.25
N ILE A 141 -5.98 -11.46 -11.25
CA ILE A 141 -7.11 -11.98 -10.46
C ILE A 141 -7.39 -13.46 -10.80
N ARG A 142 -7.34 -13.84 -12.09
CA ARG A 142 -7.52 -15.24 -12.49
C ARG A 142 -6.41 -16.16 -11.98
N ALA A 143 -5.18 -15.64 -11.87
CA ALA A 143 -4.03 -16.42 -11.43
C ALA A 143 -3.97 -16.59 -9.90
N VAL A 144 -4.28 -15.54 -9.14
CA VAL A 144 -4.16 -15.56 -7.67
C VAL A 144 -5.47 -15.87 -6.93
N GLY A 145 -6.61 -15.78 -7.62
CA GLY A 145 -7.94 -15.98 -7.04
C GLY A 145 -8.50 -14.72 -6.38
N ALA A 146 -9.83 -14.66 -6.26
CA ALA A 146 -10.53 -13.50 -5.70
C ALA A 146 -10.23 -13.28 -4.20
N GLU A 147 -9.82 -14.31 -3.46
CA GLU A 147 -9.47 -14.12 -2.05
C GLU A 147 -8.15 -13.36 -1.87
N ALA A 148 -7.26 -13.36 -2.88
CA ALA A 148 -5.93 -12.77 -2.80
C ALA A 148 -5.93 -11.22 -2.77
N PHE A 149 -7.07 -10.58 -3.03
CA PHE A 149 -7.18 -9.16 -2.75
C PHE A 149 -7.48 -8.87 -1.28
N GLN A 150 -8.13 -9.73 -0.47
CA GLN A 150 -8.51 -9.41 0.93
C GLN A 150 -7.40 -8.69 1.74
N HIS A 151 -7.72 -7.52 2.31
CA HIS A 151 -6.77 -6.60 2.93
C HIS A 151 -6.49 -7.10 4.33
N ASP A 152 -7.55 -7.37 5.06
CA ASP A 152 -7.44 -7.95 6.37
C ASP A 152 -6.84 -9.36 6.27
N GLY A 153 -5.84 -9.62 7.12
CA GLY A 153 -5.12 -10.87 7.16
C GLY A 153 -4.02 -11.04 6.10
N ALA A 154 -3.91 -10.15 5.10
CA ALA A 154 -2.83 -10.23 4.13
C ALA A 154 -1.46 -10.00 4.78
N VAL A 155 -0.46 -10.76 4.36
CA VAL A 155 0.94 -10.55 4.74
C VAL A 155 1.67 -9.94 3.56
N ARG A 156 2.32 -8.79 3.79
CA ARG A 156 2.99 -8.02 2.73
C ARG A 156 4.43 -7.68 3.13
N PRO A 157 5.39 -7.73 2.21
CA PRO A 157 6.75 -7.25 2.45
C PRO A 157 6.79 -5.74 2.68
N LEU A 158 7.64 -5.31 3.62
CA LEU A 158 7.79 -3.94 4.08
C LEU A 158 9.28 -3.63 4.31
N LEU A 159 9.71 -2.42 3.96
CA LEU A 159 11.04 -1.89 4.22
C LEU A 159 10.93 -0.85 5.34
N HIS A 160 11.23 -1.26 6.56
CA HIS A 160 11.12 -0.42 7.74
C HIS A 160 12.38 0.45 7.91
N PRO A 161 12.24 1.76 8.24
CA PRO A 161 13.38 2.67 8.33
C PRO A 161 14.32 2.38 9.52
N ASP A 162 13.80 1.78 10.61
CA ASP A 162 14.64 1.24 11.68
C ASP A 162 15.39 -0.01 11.17
N PRO A 163 16.74 -0.01 11.13
CA PRO A 163 17.55 -1.14 10.67
C PRO A 163 17.38 -2.43 11.48
N ARG A 164 16.81 -2.36 12.70
CA ARG A 164 16.47 -3.55 13.48
C ARG A 164 15.41 -4.41 12.79
N TRP A 165 14.50 -3.75 12.08
CA TRP A 165 13.49 -4.39 11.24
C TRP A 165 13.99 -4.52 9.80
N GLY A 166 14.47 -3.44 9.20
CA GLY A 166 14.94 -3.42 7.81
C GLY A 166 13.90 -4.00 6.85
N ALA A 167 14.31 -4.92 5.99
CA ALA A 167 13.38 -5.70 5.16
C ALA A 167 12.66 -6.75 6.01
N THR A 168 11.34 -6.62 6.11
CA THR A 168 10.48 -7.47 6.93
C THR A 168 9.13 -7.73 6.24
N GLU A 169 8.23 -8.43 6.92
CA GLU A 169 6.84 -8.56 6.53
C GLU A 169 5.94 -7.86 7.56
N CYS A 170 4.79 -7.35 7.11
CA CYS A 170 3.71 -6.92 7.97
C CYS A 170 2.44 -7.71 7.67
N ARG A 171 1.66 -8.03 8.70
CA ARG A 171 0.27 -8.45 8.55
C ARG A 171 -0.60 -7.21 8.58
N ILE A 172 -1.43 -7.05 7.56
CA ILE A 172 -2.48 -6.03 7.55
C ILE A 172 -3.62 -6.55 8.41
N VAL A 173 -4.01 -5.77 9.41
CA VAL A 173 -5.19 -6.02 10.23
C VAL A 173 -6.19 -4.90 9.97
N GLY A 174 -7.32 -5.26 9.37
CA GLY A 174 -8.45 -4.37 9.16
C GLY A 174 -9.41 -4.47 10.34
N GLU A 175 -9.67 -3.36 11.02
CA GLU A 175 -10.64 -3.30 12.12
C GLU A 175 -11.49 -2.05 11.98
N THR A 176 -12.81 -2.20 12.05
CA THR A 176 -13.71 -1.06 11.92
C THR A 176 -14.79 -1.14 13.00
N PRO A 177 -14.61 -0.44 14.13
CA PRO A 177 -15.67 -0.27 15.12
C PRO A 177 -16.91 0.34 14.46
N LYS A 178 -18.10 0.02 15.00
CA LYS A 178 -19.37 0.41 14.38
C LYS A 178 -19.47 1.91 14.07
N SER A 179 -19.01 2.76 14.98
CA SER A 179 -19.01 4.21 14.76
C SER A 179 -18.10 4.66 13.62
N LEU A 180 -16.97 3.99 13.37
CA LEU A 180 -16.14 4.26 12.18
C LEU A 180 -16.83 3.75 10.90
N GLU A 181 -17.44 2.57 10.96
CA GLU A 181 -18.17 1.99 9.83
C GLU A 181 -19.32 2.90 9.39
N ASP A 182 -20.09 3.42 10.34
CA ASP A 182 -21.22 4.33 10.09
C ASP A 182 -20.77 5.66 9.47
N MET A 183 -19.51 6.07 9.70
CA MET A 183 -18.87 7.22 9.04
C MET A 183 -18.21 6.88 7.70
N GLY A 184 -18.25 5.62 7.26
CA GLY A 184 -17.58 5.15 6.04
C GLY A 184 -16.05 5.04 6.16
N TYR A 185 -15.54 4.91 7.39
CA TYR A 185 -14.11 4.81 7.67
C TYR A 185 -13.69 3.38 7.99
N THR A 186 -12.41 3.08 7.83
CA THR A 186 -11.80 1.79 8.19
C THR A 186 -10.42 2.02 8.80
N ARG A 187 -10.09 1.31 9.89
CA ARG A 187 -8.72 1.30 10.43
C ARG A 187 -7.94 0.17 9.79
N LEU A 188 -6.73 0.48 9.34
CA LEU A 188 -5.70 -0.48 8.98
C LEU A 188 -4.53 -0.37 9.96
N THR A 189 -4.03 -1.52 10.44
CA THR A 189 -2.81 -1.61 11.24
C THR A 189 -1.83 -2.57 10.56
N LEU A 190 -0.58 -2.12 10.38
CA LEU A 190 0.52 -2.93 9.83
C LEU A 190 1.30 -3.58 10.97
N VAL A 191 0.90 -4.79 11.38
CA VAL A 191 1.57 -5.54 12.45
C VAL A 191 2.87 -6.12 11.91
N LEU A 192 3.99 -5.53 12.31
CA LEU A 192 5.32 -5.99 11.91
C LEU A 192 5.56 -7.41 12.45
N ARG A 193 5.95 -8.32 11.57
CA ARG A 193 6.35 -9.67 11.93
C ARG A 193 7.86 -9.72 11.98
N GLU A 194 8.43 -10.35 13.00
CA GLU A 194 9.84 -10.69 12.92
C GLU A 194 10.01 -11.70 11.78
N THR A 195 10.70 -11.29 10.72
CA THR A 195 11.32 -12.26 9.84
C THR A 195 12.30 -13.01 10.71
N ARG A 196 11.98 -14.27 11.05
CA ARG A 196 12.97 -15.19 11.60
C ARG A 196 14.14 -15.12 10.62
N ARG A 197 15.22 -14.43 11.02
CA ARG A 197 16.51 -14.62 10.36
C ARG A 197 16.66 -16.12 10.26
N PRO A 198 16.95 -16.70 9.08
CA PRO A 198 17.44 -18.07 9.07
C PRO A 198 18.63 -18.06 10.01
N ALA A 199 18.44 -18.67 11.18
CA ALA A 199 19.47 -18.79 12.20
C ALA A 199 20.69 -19.35 11.48
N ASP A 200 21.80 -18.60 11.52
CA ASP A 200 23.12 -18.97 11.06
C ASP A 200 23.13 -20.19 10.12
N ALA A 201 22.88 -19.96 8.83
CA ALA A 201 23.31 -20.93 7.84
C ALA A 201 24.81 -21.16 8.12
N PRO A 202 25.25 -22.40 8.43
CA PRO A 202 26.64 -22.64 8.79
C PRO A 202 27.48 -22.11 7.64
N ARG A 203 28.46 -21.26 7.97
CA ARG A 203 29.44 -20.72 7.02
C ARG A 203 30.14 -21.90 6.36
N GLY A 204 29.59 -22.38 5.25
CA GLY A 204 30.21 -23.38 4.39
C GLY A 204 31.56 -22.83 3.92
N PRO A 205 32.58 -23.67 3.76
CA PRO A 205 33.92 -23.21 3.44
C PRO A 205 33.92 -22.43 2.12
N ARG A 206 34.48 -21.22 2.14
CA ARG A 206 34.69 -20.34 0.99
C ARG A 206 35.44 -21.11 -0.10
N ARG A 207 34.73 -21.49 -1.17
CA ARG A 207 35.36 -21.92 -2.43
C ARG A 207 35.85 -20.68 -3.20
N PRO A 208 37.02 -20.75 -3.85
CA PRO A 208 37.62 -19.60 -4.52
C PRO A 208 36.81 -19.18 -5.75
N ARG A 209 36.76 -17.87 -5.96
CA ARG A 209 36.06 -17.17 -7.05
C ARG A 209 36.59 -17.63 -8.41
N ARG A 210 35.72 -18.18 -9.26
CA ARG A 210 35.94 -18.26 -10.71
C ARG A 210 35.14 -17.17 -11.42
N SER A 211 35.78 -16.61 -12.44
CA SER A 211 35.39 -15.45 -13.24
C SER A 211 34.08 -15.63 -14.01
N ALA A 212 33.47 -14.49 -14.32
CA ALA A 212 32.20 -14.29 -15.01
C ALA A 212 32.01 -15.10 -16.31
N SER A 213 30.81 -15.65 -16.47
CA SER A 213 30.15 -15.88 -17.76
C SER A 213 28.65 -16.02 -17.49
N HIS A 214 27.88 -15.03 -17.93
CA HIS A 214 26.42 -15.05 -17.90
C HIS A 214 25.92 -15.79 -19.15
N LEU A 215 24.88 -16.61 -18.97
CA LEU A 215 24.14 -17.44 -19.93
C LEU A 215 24.55 -18.93 -19.95
N SER A 216 23.63 -19.77 -19.43
CA SER A 216 23.61 -21.22 -19.62
C SER A 216 22.34 -21.56 -20.42
N VAL A 217 22.54 -22.29 -21.51
CA VAL A 217 21.48 -22.78 -22.41
C VAL A 217 20.80 -24.00 -21.77
N VAL A 218 19.47 -24.04 -21.81
CA VAL A 218 18.64 -25.19 -21.39
C VAL A 218 18.47 -26.16 -22.57
N PRO A 219 18.76 -27.47 -22.44
CA PRO A 219 18.44 -28.44 -23.48
C PRO A 219 16.93 -28.71 -23.53
N ALA A 220 16.40 -28.90 -24.74
CA ALA A 220 14.99 -29.25 -24.98
C ALA A 220 14.67 -30.69 -24.54
N PRO A 221 13.42 -30.99 -24.16
CA PRO A 221 13.00 -32.34 -23.76
C PRO A 221 12.91 -33.27 -24.96
N GLU A 222 13.50 -34.46 -24.85
CA GLU A 222 13.32 -35.55 -25.83
C GLU A 222 11.92 -36.16 -25.71
N ALA A 223 11.36 -36.53 -26.86
CA ALA A 223 10.13 -37.30 -27.03
C ALA A 223 10.45 -38.80 -27.19
#